data_AF-Q70KQ9-F1
#
_entry.id   AF-Q70KQ9-F1
#
_cell.length_a   1.000
_cell.length_b   1.000
_cell.length_c   1.000
_cell.angle_alpha   90.00
_cell.angle_beta   90.00
_cell.angle_gamma   90.00
#
_symmetry.space_group_name_H-M   'P 1'
#
loop_
_entity.id
_entity.type
_entity.pdbx_description
1 polymer ?
#
loop_
_entity_poly.entity_id
_entity_poly.type
_entity_poly.pdbx_seq_one_letter_code
_entity_poly.pdbx_strand_id
1 'polypeptide(L)'
;GRLWGNIVWAHSTSKDLINWNPHKAAIFPSQKGDVNGCWSGSTTMLRGENPAILYTGIDPKNQQVQNLAVPRNLSDPYLIEWVKSPYNPLMTPTPENKINSSSFRDPTTAWLGPDGRWRVIVGNKLNRRGKALLYRSKDFVRWTKAQHPLYSIQGTGMWECPD
;
A
#
# COMPACT_ATOMS: atom_id res chain seq x y z
N GLY A 1 10.49 -20.67 -1.37
CA GLY A 1 10.05 -22.07 -1.60
C GLY A 1 8.63 -22.06 -2.15
N ARG A 2 8.02 -23.22 -2.43
CA ARG A 2 6.64 -23.32 -2.99
C ARG A 2 5.52 -23.04 -1.97
N LEU A 3 5.87 -22.63 -0.76
CA LEU A 3 4.95 -22.31 0.32
C LEU A 3 4.96 -20.80 0.55
N TRP A 4 3.83 -20.26 1.01
CA TRP A 4 3.71 -18.84 1.37
C TRP A 4 4.78 -18.48 2.41
N GLY A 5 5.59 -17.47 2.10
CA GLY A 5 6.71 -17.03 2.93
C GLY A 5 7.72 -16.23 2.10
N ASN A 6 8.49 -15.35 2.75
CA ASN A 6 9.43 -14.43 2.10
C ASN A 6 8.80 -13.64 0.93
N ILE A 7 7.60 -13.10 1.17
CA ILE A 7 6.80 -12.44 0.13
C ILE A 7 7.48 -11.17 -0.36
N VAL A 8 7.61 -11.08 -1.69
CA VAL A 8 8.16 -9.97 -2.47
C VAL A 8 7.21 -9.67 -3.63
N TRP A 9 7.35 -8.49 -4.23
CA TRP A 9 6.68 -8.13 -5.46
C TRP A 9 7.57 -8.51 -6.64
N ALA A 10 7.27 -9.65 -7.27
CA ALA A 10 7.79 -9.97 -8.60
C ALA A 10 7.29 -8.93 -9.63
N HIS A 11 7.96 -8.83 -10.77
CA HIS A 11 7.66 -7.83 -11.78
C HIS A 11 7.76 -8.42 -13.19
N SER A 12 6.80 -8.09 -14.04
CA SER A 12 6.82 -8.43 -15.47
C SER A 12 6.09 -7.33 -16.24
N THR A 13 6.52 -7.09 -17.49
CA THR A 13 5.90 -6.09 -18.37
C THR A 13 5.36 -6.73 -19.64
N SER A 14 4.27 -6.18 -20.16
CA SER A 14 3.62 -6.63 -21.40
C SER A 14 3.16 -5.43 -22.22
N LYS A 15 3.08 -5.62 -23.55
CA LYS A 15 2.49 -4.65 -24.48
C LYS A 15 1.06 -5.02 -24.91
N ASP A 16 0.63 -6.24 -24.61
CA ASP A 16 -0.65 -6.81 -25.03
C ASP A 16 -1.42 -7.48 -23.89
N LEU A 17 -0.86 -7.47 -22.67
CA LEU A 17 -1.36 -8.15 -21.47
C LEU A 17 -1.44 -9.68 -21.57
N ILE A 18 -0.84 -10.27 -22.62
CA ILE A 18 -0.80 -11.72 -22.88
C ILE A 18 0.63 -12.24 -22.78
N ASN A 19 1.57 -11.59 -23.47
CA ASN A 19 2.98 -11.97 -23.50
C ASN A 19 3.76 -11.15 -22.47
N TRP A 20 4.38 -11.82 -21.50
CA TRP A 20 5.02 -11.18 -20.34
C TRP A 20 6.53 -11.38 -20.36
N ASN A 21 7.27 -10.28 -20.23
CA ASN A 21 8.72 -10.30 -20.06
C ASN A 21 9.05 -10.16 -18.57
N PRO A 22 9.74 -11.15 -17.95
CA PRO A 22 10.05 -11.12 -16.54
C PRO A 22 11.19 -10.13 -16.23
N HIS A 23 11.10 -9.50 -15.05
CA HIS A 23 12.11 -8.60 -14.49
C HIS A 23 12.55 -9.06 -13.09
N LYS A 24 13.55 -8.39 -12.55
CA LYS A 24 13.91 -8.53 -11.12
C LYS A 24 12.73 -8.08 -10.25
N ALA A 25 12.65 -8.60 -9.02
CA ALA A 25 11.64 -8.18 -8.05
C ALA A 25 11.71 -6.66 -7.82
N ALA A 26 10.56 -5.99 -7.89
CA ALA A 26 10.46 -4.54 -7.76
C ALA A 26 10.52 -4.10 -6.29
N ILE A 27 9.85 -4.83 -5.40
CA ILE A 27 9.76 -4.52 -3.97
C ILE A 27 10.06 -5.79 -3.17
N PHE A 28 11.06 -5.72 -2.30
CA PHE A 28 11.50 -6.82 -1.42
C PHE A 28 11.94 -6.25 -0.07
N PRO A 29 11.90 -7.00 1.04
CA PRO A 29 12.28 -6.50 2.37
C PRO A 29 13.65 -5.81 2.37
N SER A 30 13.68 -4.52 2.73
CA SER A 30 14.94 -3.74 2.75
C SER A 30 14.91 -2.51 3.66
N GLN A 31 13.76 -2.20 4.28
CA GLN A 31 13.62 -1.11 5.24
C GLN A 31 12.91 -1.60 6.51
N LYS A 32 13.01 -0.84 7.61
CA LYS A 32 12.32 -1.18 8.86
C LYS A 32 10.82 -1.41 8.64
N GLY A 33 10.17 -0.61 7.81
CA GLY A 33 8.72 -0.72 7.55
C GLY A 33 8.27 -2.00 6.81
N ASP A 34 9.19 -2.82 6.31
CA ASP A 34 8.84 -4.05 5.57
C ASP A 34 9.83 -5.20 5.76
N VAL A 35 10.66 -5.14 6.79
CA VAL A 35 11.75 -6.10 7.05
C VAL A 35 11.24 -7.55 7.12
N ASN A 36 10.00 -7.74 7.55
CA ASN A 36 9.38 -9.06 7.69
C ASN A 36 8.44 -9.42 6.51
N GLY A 37 8.31 -8.57 5.48
CA GLY A 37 7.54 -8.88 4.29
C GLY A 37 7.00 -7.66 3.55
N CYS A 38 6.86 -7.78 2.22
CA CYS A 38 6.23 -6.80 1.34
C CYS A 38 4.91 -7.37 0.79
N TRP A 39 3.80 -7.05 1.44
CA TRP A 39 2.46 -7.52 1.10
C TRP A 39 1.80 -6.61 0.06
N SER A 40 0.56 -6.93 -0.30
CA SER A 40 -0.20 -6.30 -1.39
C SER A 40 -0.39 -4.79 -1.23
N GLY A 41 -0.81 -4.17 -2.33
CA GLY A 41 -0.96 -2.74 -2.49
C GLY A 41 -1.31 -2.40 -3.94
N SER A 42 -1.31 -1.11 -4.25
CA SER A 42 -1.78 -0.61 -5.53
C SER A 42 -0.91 0.53 -6.05
N THR A 43 -0.96 0.74 -7.36
CA THR A 43 -0.26 1.83 -8.03
C THR A 43 -1.22 3.00 -8.29
N THR A 44 -0.76 4.22 -8.03
CA THR A 44 -1.47 5.46 -8.35
C THR A 44 -0.64 6.29 -9.31
N MET A 45 -1.25 6.78 -10.39
CA MET A 45 -0.63 7.79 -11.24
C MET A 45 -0.79 9.17 -10.59
N LEU A 46 0.31 9.75 -10.11
CA LEU A 46 0.33 11.11 -9.60
C LEU A 46 0.27 12.11 -10.75
N ARG A 47 0.09 13.40 -10.40
CA ARG A 47 0.17 14.50 -11.38
C ARG A 47 1.51 14.46 -12.12
N GLY A 48 1.48 14.67 -13.44
CA GLY A 48 2.67 14.61 -14.30
C GLY A 48 3.12 13.20 -14.65
N GLU A 49 2.20 12.22 -14.67
CA GLU A 49 2.45 10.83 -15.08
C GLU A 49 3.49 10.08 -14.23
N ASN A 50 3.58 10.43 -12.95
CA ASN A 50 4.51 9.81 -12.01
C ASN A 50 3.82 8.67 -11.24
N PRO A 51 4.09 7.38 -11.54
CA PRO A 51 3.50 6.28 -10.78
C PRO A 51 4.09 6.21 -9.37
N ALA A 52 3.24 5.89 -8.40
CA ALA A 52 3.61 5.67 -7.01
C ALA A 52 2.88 4.44 -6.47
N ILE A 53 3.61 3.56 -5.79
CA ILE A 53 3.05 2.37 -5.14
C ILE A 53 2.86 2.65 -3.66
N LEU A 54 1.63 2.48 -3.19
CA LEU A 54 1.37 2.26 -1.77
C LEU A 54 1.26 0.74 -1.56
N TYR A 55 1.97 0.21 -0.57
CA TYR A 55 1.94 -1.21 -0.25
C TYR A 55 2.01 -1.45 1.26
N THR A 56 1.54 -2.62 1.69
CA THR A 56 1.66 -3.03 3.08
C THR A 56 3.02 -3.67 3.33
N GLY A 57 3.77 -3.18 4.31
CA GLY A 57 4.93 -3.88 4.86
C GLY A 57 4.64 -4.48 6.23
N ILE A 58 5.44 -5.48 6.59
CA ILE A 58 5.45 -6.05 7.93
C ILE A 58 6.69 -5.54 8.67
N ASP A 59 6.46 -4.78 9.73
CA ASP A 59 7.51 -4.13 10.52
C ASP A 59 8.20 -5.13 11.50
N PRO A 60 9.23 -4.73 12.27
CA PRO A 60 9.95 -5.62 13.17
C PRO A 60 9.08 -6.18 14.31
N LYS A 61 7.92 -5.56 14.59
CA LYS A 61 6.94 -5.98 15.59
C LYS A 61 5.81 -6.81 14.99
N ASN A 62 5.95 -7.25 13.73
CA ASN A 62 4.92 -7.97 12.97
C ASN A 62 3.61 -7.18 12.81
N GLN A 63 3.70 -5.85 12.81
CA GLN A 63 2.56 -4.97 12.53
C GLN A 63 2.49 -4.69 11.03
N GLN A 64 1.26 -4.67 10.51
CA GLN A 64 0.99 -4.24 9.14
C GLN A 64 1.01 -2.71 9.09
N VAL A 65 1.86 -2.16 8.23
CA VAL A 65 2.06 -0.71 8.05
C VAL A 65 2.05 -0.36 6.57
N GLN A 66 1.71 0.87 6.20
CA GLN A 66 1.63 1.27 4.79
C GLN A 66 2.85 2.09 4.39
N ASN A 67 3.50 1.66 3.33
CA ASN A 67 4.75 2.20 2.80
C ASN A 67 4.54 2.76 1.39
N LEU A 68 5.43 3.66 0.98
CA LEU A 68 5.47 4.26 -0.35
C LEU A 68 6.75 3.86 -1.07
N ALA A 69 6.61 3.49 -2.34
CA ALA A 69 7.70 3.33 -3.29
C ALA A 69 7.41 4.13 -4.57
N VAL A 70 8.46 4.67 -5.18
CA VAL A 70 8.42 5.41 -6.45
C VAL A 70 9.50 4.88 -7.39
N PRO A 71 9.38 5.01 -8.73
CA PRO A 71 10.43 4.59 -9.64
C PRO A 71 11.73 5.33 -9.36
N ARG A 72 12.84 4.63 -9.50
CA ARG A 72 14.19 5.23 -9.46
C ARG A 72 14.46 6.10 -10.68
N ASN A 73 13.98 5.66 -11.84
CA ASN A 73 14.19 6.32 -13.12
C ASN A 73 12.87 6.33 -13.90
N LEU A 74 12.25 7.50 -14.06
CA LEU A 74 10.99 7.66 -14.79
C LEU A 74 11.17 7.53 -16.30
N SER A 75 12.40 7.68 -16.82
CA SER A 75 12.70 7.47 -18.23
C SER A 75 12.88 6.00 -18.59
N ASP A 76 12.92 5.08 -17.61
CA ASP A 76 12.88 3.64 -17.88
C ASP A 76 11.43 3.23 -18.15
N PRO A 77 11.07 2.86 -19.40
CA PRO A 77 9.69 2.50 -19.73
C PRO A 77 9.22 1.21 -19.04
N TYR A 78 10.14 0.44 -18.49
CA TYR A 78 9.84 -0.81 -17.79
C TYR A 78 9.78 -0.63 -16.27
N LEU A 79 10.17 0.53 -15.73
CA LEU A 79 10.18 0.83 -14.30
C LEU A 79 10.76 -0.32 -13.45
N ILE A 80 11.91 -0.86 -13.86
CA ILE A 80 12.48 -2.08 -13.27
C ILE A 80 12.84 -1.85 -11.80
N GLU A 81 13.24 -0.63 -11.48
CA GLU A 81 13.86 -0.29 -10.21
C GLU A 81 13.03 0.74 -9.42
N TRP A 82 12.71 0.41 -8.17
CA TRP A 82 11.91 1.24 -7.27
C TRP A 82 12.70 1.66 -6.03
N VAL A 83 12.46 2.89 -5.58
CA VAL A 83 13.01 3.46 -4.34
C VAL A 83 11.90 3.65 -3.34
N LYS A 84 12.11 3.15 -2.12
CA LYS A 84 11.19 3.32 -1.00
C LYS A 84 11.44 4.64 -0.29
N SER A 85 10.38 5.34 0.06
CA SER A 85 10.46 6.63 0.76
C SER A 85 11.25 6.51 2.09
N PRO A 86 12.15 7.44 2.41
CA PRO A 86 12.82 7.46 3.71
C PRO A 86 11.86 7.77 4.88
N TYR A 87 10.65 8.26 4.58
CA TYR A 87 9.61 8.56 5.57
C TYR A 87 8.74 7.33 5.91
N ASN A 88 9.02 6.17 5.31
CA ASN A 88 8.26 4.95 5.58
C ASN A 88 8.43 4.47 7.03
N PRO A 89 7.37 3.91 7.64
CA PRO A 89 6.00 3.80 7.12
C PRO A 89 5.21 5.12 7.20
N LEU A 90 4.36 5.37 6.20
CA LEU A 90 3.54 6.59 6.11
C LEU A 90 2.23 6.52 6.90
N MET A 91 1.70 5.32 7.09
CA MET A 91 0.47 5.07 7.87
C MET A 91 0.70 3.85 8.76
N THR A 92 0.58 4.03 10.07
CA THR A 92 0.83 2.98 11.07
C THR A 92 -0.35 2.79 12.02
N PRO A 93 -0.55 1.59 12.58
CA PRO A 93 -1.40 1.40 13.75
C PRO A 93 -0.77 2.09 14.97
N THR A 94 -1.57 2.86 15.71
CA THR A 94 -1.16 3.47 16.98
C THR A 94 -2.28 3.32 18.02
N PRO A 95 -1.98 3.41 19.33
CA PRO A 95 -3.01 3.41 20.36
C PRO A 95 -4.09 4.49 20.13
N GLU A 96 -3.69 5.66 19.65
CA GLU A 96 -4.57 6.81 19.44
C GLU A 96 -5.54 6.57 18.28
N ASN A 97 -5.07 5.93 17.20
CA ASN A 97 -5.90 5.71 16.01
C ASN A 97 -6.75 4.43 16.08
N LYS A 98 -6.55 3.58 17.10
CA LYS A 98 -7.34 2.36 17.39
C LYS A 98 -7.46 1.40 16.21
N ILE A 99 -6.41 1.31 15.40
CA ILE A 99 -6.31 0.36 14.28
C ILE A 99 -5.81 -0.98 14.81
N ASN A 100 -6.42 -2.08 14.38
CA ASN A 100 -5.90 -3.42 14.63
C ASN A 100 -4.65 -3.68 13.78
N SER A 101 -3.49 -3.81 14.43
CA SER A 101 -2.19 -3.95 13.77
C SER A 101 -2.00 -5.24 12.95
N SER A 102 -2.78 -6.29 13.22
CA SER A 102 -2.75 -7.54 12.45
C SER A 102 -3.82 -7.57 11.34
N SER A 103 -4.55 -6.48 11.16
CA SER A 103 -5.67 -6.36 10.23
C SER A 103 -5.73 -4.97 9.65
N PHE A 104 -4.65 -4.51 9.01
CA PHE A 104 -4.53 -3.18 8.41
C PHE A 104 -3.65 -3.26 7.16
N ARG A 105 -4.23 -3.59 6.01
CA ARG A 105 -3.46 -3.90 4.80
C ARG A 105 -4.20 -3.60 3.51
N ASP A 106 -3.47 -3.69 2.41
CA ASP A 106 -3.96 -3.60 1.04
C ASP A 106 -4.48 -2.18 0.72
N PRO A 107 -3.59 -1.16 0.66
CA PRO A 107 -3.96 0.18 0.23
C PRO A 107 -4.39 0.17 -1.24
N THR A 108 -5.48 0.86 -1.54
CA THR A 108 -6.03 0.97 -2.90
C THR A 108 -5.23 1.92 -3.77
N THR A 109 -5.57 1.96 -5.06
CA THR A 109 -5.24 3.14 -5.88
C THR A 109 -5.90 4.35 -5.24
N ALA A 110 -5.13 5.41 -5.04
CA ALA A 110 -5.60 6.63 -4.42
C ALA A 110 -6.28 7.53 -5.47
N TRP A 111 -7.22 8.36 -5.02
CA TRP A 111 -7.92 9.31 -5.86
C TRP A 111 -7.82 10.74 -5.33
N LEU A 112 -7.81 11.72 -6.23
CA LEU A 112 -7.75 13.13 -5.88
C LEU A 112 -9.16 13.71 -5.79
N GLY A 113 -9.53 14.25 -4.63
CA GLY A 113 -10.81 14.92 -4.47
C GLY A 113 -10.83 16.35 -5.03
N PRO A 114 -12.03 16.94 -5.18
CA PRO A 114 -12.18 18.32 -5.67
C PRO A 114 -11.57 19.38 -4.74
N ASP A 115 -11.33 19.03 -3.47
CA ASP A 115 -10.63 19.85 -2.48
C ASP A 115 -9.10 19.83 -2.64
N GLY A 116 -8.58 19.20 -3.69
CA GLY A 116 -7.16 19.07 -3.95
C GLY A 116 -6.44 18.13 -2.99
N ARG A 117 -7.17 17.24 -2.28
CA ARG A 117 -6.59 16.26 -1.35
C ARG A 117 -6.72 14.84 -1.90
N TRP A 118 -5.62 14.10 -1.84
CA TRP A 118 -5.62 12.67 -2.09
C TRP A 118 -6.40 11.93 -1.02
N ARG A 119 -7.03 10.83 -1.42
CA ARG A 119 -7.74 9.88 -0.59
C ARG A 119 -7.29 8.47 -0.96
N VAL A 120 -7.16 7.62 0.04
CA VAL A 120 -6.88 6.20 -0.11
C VAL A 120 -7.65 5.44 0.96
N ILE A 121 -8.09 4.22 0.65
CA ILE A 121 -8.62 3.31 1.66
C ILE A 121 -7.66 2.16 1.92
N VAL A 122 -7.69 1.66 3.15
CA VAL A 122 -6.96 0.48 3.58
C VAL A 122 -7.92 -0.47 4.27
N GLY A 123 -7.84 -1.74 3.91
CA GLY A 123 -8.65 -2.80 4.49
C GLY A 123 -8.37 -2.96 5.98
N ASN A 124 -9.42 -3.05 6.79
CA ASN A 124 -9.32 -3.23 8.23
C ASN A 124 -10.51 -4.00 8.81
N LYS A 125 -10.34 -4.50 10.04
CA LYS A 125 -11.46 -4.84 10.91
C LYS A 125 -11.25 -4.36 12.34
N LEU A 126 -12.37 -4.11 13.01
CA LEU A 126 -12.44 -4.05 14.47
C LEU A 126 -13.47 -5.07 14.94
N ASN A 127 -13.06 -6.06 15.73
CA ASN A 127 -13.86 -7.23 16.06
C ASN A 127 -14.40 -7.90 14.78
N ARG A 128 -15.72 -8.05 14.66
CA ARG A 128 -16.41 -8.59 13.48
C ARG A 128 -16.84 -7.54 12.44
N ARG A 129 -16.46 -6.27 12.62
CA ARG A 129 -16.84 -5.19 11.72
C ARG A 129 -15.73 -4.91 10.70
N GLY A 130 -16.00 -5.21 9.43
CA GLY A 130 -15.14 -4.83 8.31
C GLY A 130 -15.20 -3.32 8.07
N LYS A 131 -14.05 -2.74 7.71
CA LYS A 131 -13.88 -1.29 7.52
C LYS A 131 -12.98 -1.00 6.34
N ALA A 132 -13.37 -0.03 5.53
CA ALA A 132 -12.51 0.66 4.58
C ALA A 132 -11.99 1.94 5.24
N LEU A 133 -10.82 1.88 5.89
CA LEU A 133 -10.27 3.04 6.59
C LEU A 133 -9.83 4.11 5.60
N LEU A 134 -10.44 5.28 5.66
CA LEU A 134 -10.12 6.40 4.79
C LEU A 134 -8.95 7.22 5.35
N TYR A 135 -7.97 7.48 4.52
CA TYR A 135 -6.88 8.43 4.79
C TYR A 135 -6.91 9.58 3.78
N ARG A 136 -6.36 10.74 4.17
CA ARG A 136 -6.26 11.93 3.32
C ARG A 136 -4.85 12.51 3.35
N SER A 137 -4.38 13.03 2.22
CA SER A 137 -3.09 13.70 2.11
C SER A 137 -3.13 14.87 1.13
N LYS A 138 -2.28 15.88 1.32
CA LYS A 138 -2.05 16.95 0.33
C LYS A 138 -0.87 16.65 -0.59
N ASP A 139 0.14 15.94 -0.09
CA ASP A 139 1.46 15.76 -0.71
C ASP A 139 1.77 14.29 -1.04
N PHE A 140 0.83 13.37 -0.82
CA PHE A 140 0.96 11.92 -0.99
C PHE A 140 1.94 11.23 -0.01
N VAL A 141 2.57 11.99 0.88
CA VAL A 141 3.55 11.49 1.86
C VAL A 141 2.99 11.56 3.27
N ARG A 142 2.39 12.68 3.65
CA ARG A 142 1.79 12.89 4.98
C ARG A 142 0.32 12.53 4.93
N TRP A 143 -0.03 11.41 5.53
CA TRP A 143 -1.40 10.90 5.56
C TRP A 143 -2.05 11.10 6.92
N THR A 144 -3.29 11.58 6.92
CA THR A 144 -4.11 11.73 8.12
C THR A 144 -5.33 10.83 8.02
N LYS A 145 -5.56 10.00 9.03
CA LYS A 145 -6.74 9.14 9.10
C LYS A 145 -8.00 10.01 9.22
N ALA A 146 -9.02 9.72 8.43
CA ALA A 146 -10.33 10.31 8.62
C ALA A 146 -10.96 9.82 9.93
N GLN A 147 -11.83 10.65 10.53
CA GLN A 147 -12.59 10.28 11.72
C GLN A 147 -13.50 9.07 11.48
N HIS A 148 -14.15 9.03 10.31
CA HIS A 148 -14.99 7.93 9.88
C HIS A 148 -14.34 7.17 8.72
N PRO A 149 -14.48 5.83 8.67
CA PRO A 149 -14.10 5.06 7.49
C PRO A 149 -14.94 5.51 6.28
N LEU A 150 -14.49 5.18 5.06
CA LEU A 150 -15.31 5.38 3.87
C LEU A 150 -16.60 4.58 3.98
N TYR A 151 -16.49 3.32 4.43
CA TYR A 151 -17.62 2.46 4.71
C TYR A 151 -17.27 1.41 5.77
N SER A 152 -18.28 0.89 6.48
CA SER A 152 -18.12 -0.21 7.41
C SER A 152 -19.41 -0.97 7.62
N ILE A 153 -19.33 -2.28 7.84
CA ILE A 153 -20.50 -3.12 8.12
C ILE A 153 -20.16 -4.20 9.14
N GLN A 154 -21.13 -4.51 10.01
CA GLN A 154 -20.99 -5.54 11.03
C GLN A 154 -21.12 -6.93 10.39
N GLY A 155 -20.38 -7.91 10.91
CA GLY A 155 -20.57 -9.32 10.60
C GLY A 155 -19.70 -9.85 9.47
N THR A 156 -19.04 -8.99 8.69
CA THR A 156 -18.21 -9.39 7.53
C THR A 156 -16.80 -9.84 7.86
N GLY A 157 -16.26 -9.47 9.04
CA GLY A 157 -14.87 -9.81 9.38
C GLY A 157 -13.86 -8.88 8.69
N MET A 158 -12.73 -9.42 8.25
CA MET A 158 -11.66 -8.62 7.62
C MET A 158 -12.05 -8.28 6.19
N TRP A 159 -11.82 -7.03 5.79
CA TRP A 159 -11.84 -6.65 4.38
C TRP A 159 -10.40 -6.58 3.88
N GLU A 160 -10.06 -7.49 2.98
CA GLU A 160 -8.77 -7.54 2.26
C GLU A 160 -8.97 -7.04 0.84
N CYS A 161 -7.91 -6.51 0.24
CA CYS A 161 -7.89 -5.99 -1.13
C CYS A 161 -9.15 -5.18 -1.51
N PRO A 162 -9.50 -4.11 -0.76
CA PRO A 162 -10.58 -3.21 -1.18
C PRO A 162 -10.23 -2.55 -2.52
N ASP A 163 -11.25 -2.07 -3.22
CA ASP A 163 -11.14 -1.21 -4.42
C ASP A 163 -12.35 -0.27 -4.46
#